data_AF-W1IVY9-F1
#
_entry.id   AF-W1IVY9-F1
#
_cell.length_a   1.000
_cell.length_b   1.000
_cell.length_c   1.000
_cell.angle_alpha   90.00
_cell.angle_beta   90.00
_cell.angle_gamma   90.00
#
_symmetry.space_group_name_H-M   'P 1'
#
loop_
_entity.id
_entity.type
_entity.pdbx_description
1 polymer ?
#
loop_
_entity_poly.entity_id
_entity_poly.type
_entity_poly.pdbx_seq_one_letter_code
_entity_poly.pdbx_strand_id
1 'polypeptide(L)' 'MEVLLDANILLFMAYEPEKTDVIDLLEDTGKTLCFSAASIWEVVIKSNLNKPDFS' A
#
# COMPACT_ATOMS: atom_id res chain seq x y z
N MET A 1 -11.79 -12.87 -7.82
CA MET A 1 -12.34 -12.19 -6.61
C MET A 1 -11.56 -10.91 -6.39
N GLU A 2 -12.22 -9.83 -5.98
CA GLU A 2 -11.55 -8.55 -5.72
C GLU A 2 -11.05 -8.50 -4.26
N VAL A 3 -9.85 -7.97 -4.07
CA VAL A 3 -9.24 -7.76 -2.75
C VAL A 3 -8.80 -6.32 -2.64
N LEU A 4 -9.39 -5.59 -1.69
CA LEU A 4 -9.00 -4.23 -1.38
C LEU A 4 -7.81 -4.22 -0.43
N LEU A 5 -6.71 -3.62 -0.85
CA LEU A 5 -5.48 -3.52 -0.06
C LEU A 5 -5.46 -2.24 0.78
N ASP A 6 -5.01 -2.40 2.03
CA ASP A 6 -4.79 -1.30 2.97
C ASP A 6 -3.50 -0.53 2.65
N ALA A 7 -3.43 0.73 3.06
CA ALA A 7 -2.25 1.58 2.86
C ALA A 7 -0.99 1.01 3.57
N ASN A 8 -1.15 0.30 4.68
CA ASN A 8 0.00 -0.30 5.38
C ASN A 8 0.63 -1.46 4.59
N ILE A 9 -0.17 -2.24 3.86
CA ILE A 9 0.36 -3.31 2.99
C ILE A 9 1.19 -2.70 1.86
N LEU A 10 0.71 -1.61 1.24
CA LEU A 10 1.48 -0.85 0.26
C LEU A 10 2.82 -0.36 0.82
N LEU A 11 2.82 0.21 2.03
CA LEU A 11 4.04 0.70 2.68
C LEU A 11 5.00 -0.44 3.02
N PHE A 12 4.52 -1.55 3.60
CA PHE A 12 5.38 -2.68 3.90
C PHE A 12 5.98 -3.27 2.63
N MET A 13 5.20 -3.47 1.57
CA MET A 13 5.74 -3.96 0.30
C MET A 13 6.79 -3.03 -0.31
N ALA A 14 6.69 -1.72 -0.10
CA ALA A 14 7.64 -0.74 -0.64
C ALA A 14 8.96 -0.67 0.14
N TYR A 15 8.95 -0.91 1.46
CA TYR A 15 10.10 -0.65 2.33
C TYR A 15 10.64 -1.89 3.05
N GLU A 16 9.77 -2.80 3.48
CA GLU A 16 10.10 -3.97 4.32
C GLU A 16 9.17 -5.16 3.97
N PRO A 17 9.20 -5.67 2.72
CA PRO A 17 8.28 -6.73 2.26
C PRO A 17 8.41 -8.03 3.06
N GLU A 18 9.57 -8.30 3.66
CA GLU A 18 9.82 -9.45 4.52
C GLU A 18 8.99 -9.43 5.82
N LYS A 19 8.40 -8.29 6.20
CA LYS A 19 7.52 -8.16 7.37
C LYS A 19 6.06 -8.45 7.07
N THR A 20 5.74 -8.80 5.82
CA THR A 20 4.35 -9.04 5.41
C THR A 20 4.08 -10.53 5.20
N ASP A 21 3.02 -11.02 5.85
CA ASP A 21 2.61 -12.43 5.75
C ASP A 21 1.59 -12.66 4.63
N VAL A 22 1.37 -11.66 3.75
CA VAL A 22 0.34 -11.70 2.70
C VAL A 22 0.91 -11.89 1.29
N ILE A 23 2.18 -12.26 1.14
CA ILE A 23 2.82 -12.41 -0.18
C ILE A 23 2.02 -13.39 -1.07
N ASP A 24 1.64 -14.55 -0.54
CA ASP A 24 0.84 -15.55 -1.26
C ASP A 24 -0.51 -15.00 -1.74
N LEU A 25 -1.10 -14.05 -0.99
CA LEU A 25 -2.34 -13.39 -1.39
C LEU A 25 -2.11 -12.41 -2.54
N LEU A 26 -0.98 -11.71 -2.54
CA LEU A 26 -0.62 -10.69 -3.53
C LEU A 26 -0.16 -11.32 -4.86
N GLU A 27 0.47 -12.49 -4.82
CA GLU A 27 0.94 -13.20 -6.02
C GLU A 27 -0.15 -14.05 -6.69
N ASP A 28 -1.31 -14.22 -6.05
CA ASP A 28 -2.44 -14.96 -6.62
C ASP A 28 -3.09 -14.21 -7.80
N THR A 29 -2.68 -14.58 -9.01
CA THR A 29 -3.23 -14.07 -10.28
C THR A 29 -4.73 -14.35 -10.50
N GLY A 30 -5.37 -15.21 -9.69
CA GLY A 30 -6.82 -15.41 -9.67
C GLY A 30 -7.58 -14.31 -8.91
N LYS A 31 -6.86 -13.39 -8.27
CA LYS A 31 -7.42 -12.24 -7.56
C LYS A 31 -7.08 -10.94 -8.29
N THR A 32 -8.00 -9.99 -8.21
CA THR A 32 -7.76 -8.62 -8.66
C THR A 32 -7.46 -7.79 -7.43
N LEU A 33 -6.22 -7.30 -7.34
CA LEU A 33 -5.81 -6.39 -6.29
C LEU A 33 -6.35 -4.99 -6.60
N CYS A 34 -7.13 -4.46 -5.66
CA CYS A 34 -7.73 -3.14 -5.75
C CYS A 34 -7.09 -2.21 -4.72
N PHE A 35 -6.96 -0.94 -5.08
CA PHE A 35 -6.47 0.10 -4.18
C PHE A 35 -7.52 1.20 -4.12
N SER A 36 -7.83 1.68 -2.92
CA SER A 36 -8.69 2.86 -2.79
C SER A 36 -7.89 4.13 -3.10
N ALA A 37 -8.54 5.10 -3.73
CA ALA A 37 -7.94 6.42 -3.94
C ALA A 37 -7.52 7.09 -2.61
N ALA A 38 -8.30 6.86 -1.54
CA ALA A 38 -7.99 7.35 -0.20
C ALA A 38 -6.71 6.73 0.37
N SER A 39 -6.51 5.41 0.20
CA SER A 39 -5.31 4.69 0.64
C SER A 39 -4.05 5.21 -0.07
N ILE A 40 -4.16 5.53 -1.37
CA ILE A 40 -3.06 6.14 -2.13
C ILE A 40 -2.75 7.55 -1.58
N TRP A 41 -3.78 8.37 -1.34
CA TRP A 41 -3.59 9.70 -0.76
C TRP A 41 -2.95 9.67 0.62
N GLU A 42 -3.27 8.68 1.45
CA GLU A 42 -2.66 8.51 2.76
C GLU A 42 -1.14 8.26 2.65
N VAL A 43 -0.70 7.43 1.70
CA VAL A 43 0.73 7.21 1.41
C VAL A 43 1.40 8.51 0.97
N VAL A 44 0.74 9.29 0.11
CA VAL A 44 1.26 10.60 -0.32
C VAL A 44 1.39 11.56 0.87
N ILE A 45 0.40 11.66 1.75
CA ILE A 45 0.48 12.53 2.93
C ILE A 45 1.60 12.07 3.87
N LYS A 46 1.68 10.76 4.16
CA LYS A 46 2.70 10.16 5.04
C LYS A 46 4.12 10.30 4.50
N SER A 47 4.34 10.14 3.19
CA SER A 47 5.67 10.31 2.57
C SER A 47 6.18 11.75 2.60
N ASN A 48 5.29 12.71 2.88
CA ASN A 48 5.58 14.13 2.84
C ASN A 48 5.46 14.82 4.21
N LEU A 49 4.97 14.10 5.21
CA LEU A 49 5.23 14.42 6.60
C LEU A 49 6.75 14.48 6.79
N ASN A 50 7.25 15.63 7.27
CA ASN A 50 8.64 16.05 7.38
C ASN A 50 9.25 16.87 6.22
N LYS A 51 8.46 17.38 5.25
CA LYS A 51 8.90 18.43 4.30
C LYS A 51 8.38 19.81 4.70
N PRO A 52 9.25 20.84 4.82
CA PRO A 52 8.82 22.18 5.21
C PRO A 52 7.96 22.90 4.16
N ASP A 53 8.02 22.51 2.88
CA ASP A 53 7.29 23.14 1.77
C ASP A 53 6.42 22.13 1.01
N PHE A 54 5.30 21.72 1.61
CA PHE A 54 4.24 21.01 0.90
C PHE A 54 3.22 22.02 0.34
N SER A 55 3.47 22.47 -0.89
CA SER A 55 2.62 23.38 -1.68
C SER A 55 2.13 22.71 -2.96
#